data_AF-A0AAD5LCR8-F1
#
_entry.id   AF-A0AAD5LCR8-F1
#
_cell.length_a   1.000
_cell.length_b   1.000
_cell.length_c   1.000
_cell.angle_alpha   90.00
_cell.angle_beta   90.00
_cell.angle_gamma   90.00
#
_symmetry.space_group_name_H-M   'P 1'
#
loop_
_entity.id
_entity.type
_entity.pdbx_description
1 polymer ?
#
loop_
_entity_poly.entity_id
_entity_poly.type
_entity_poly.pdbx_seq_one_letter_code
_entity_poly.pdbx_strand_id
1 'polypeptide(L)'
;MAPHISPSPMSVRMNQSHSAVSPLSVRVLRFFTEEKEAPSIKKTRFVYDIETCHQETGDVFRAQRRFREFQRLRDGLLAECRHCPDCHSFVERLEQAKLPSRALVVLDAQKYGATRVLQLTHFLTDLINIVTAHARHCKRNGADVDKSVGLFLGVSSLQEAEDAVSSTTSLLGVCKTKQDRLDFRAASMPDFRYSASSLLDATDNALELHRLRGYSAAELPSRR
;
A
#
# COMPACT_ATOMS: atom_id res chain seq x y z
N MET A 1 -7.40 -16.91 -61.82
CA MET A 1 -7.41 -15.76 -60.90
C MET A 1 -8.43 -16.05 -59.80
N ALA A 2 -7.95 -16.31 -58.58
CA ALA A 2 -8.78 -16.49 -57.38
C ALA A 2 -8.17 -15.64 -56.27
N PRO A 3 -8.94 -14.88 -55.48
CA PRO A 3 -8.38 -14.04 -54.43
C PRO A 3 -8.12 -14.87 -53.17
N HIS A 4 -6.89 -14.79 -52.67
CA HIS A 4 -6.51 -15.28 -51.34
C HIS A 4 -7.15 -14.39 -50.26
N ILE A 5 -8.06 -14.94 -49.48
CA ILE A 5 -8.57 -14.31 -48.25
C ILE A 5 -7.74 -14.88 -47.10
N SER A 6 -6.80 -14.07 -46.59
CA SER A 6 -6.10 -14.34 -45.35
C SER A 6 -7.00 -14.03 -44.16
N PRO A 7 -7.26 -14.97 -43.23
CA PRO A 7 -8.04 -14.69 -42.04
C PRO A 7 -7.19 -13.90 -41.03
N SER A 8 -7.64 -12.70 -40.68
CA SER A 8 -7.12 -11.94 -39.55
C SER A 8 -7.28 -12.75 -38.26
N PRO A 9 -6.28 -12.83 -37.37
CA PRO A 9 -6.44 -13.51 -36.11
C PRO A 9 -7.43 -12.72 -35.26
N MET A 10 -8.59 -13.31 -34.98
CA MET A 10 -9.52 -12.82 -33.98
C MET A 10 -8.79 -12.79 -32.64
N SER A 11 -8.45 -11.59 -32.17
CA SER A 11 -8.01 -11.35 -30.81
C SER A 11 -9.17 -11.71 -29.88
N VAL A 12 -9.18 -12.94 -29.39
CA VAL A 12 -10.05 -13.38 -28.30
C VAL A 12 -9.66 -12.55 -27.08
N ARG A 13 -10.36 -11.42 -26.87
CA ARG A 13 -10.37 -10.75 -25.56
C ARG A 13 -10.94 -11.78 -24.60
N MET A 14 -10.06 -12.40 -23.82
CA MET A 14 -10.47 -13.07 -22.60
C MET A 14 -11.08 -11.98 -21.72
N ASN A 15 -12.42 -11.88 -21.74
CA ASN A 15 -13.16 -11.36 -20.61
C ASN A 15 -12.92 -12.33 -19.47
N GLN A 16 -11.78 -12.18 -18.79
CA GLN A 16 -11.66 -12.66 -17.43
C GLN A 16 -12.76 -11.93 -16.66
N SER A 17 -13.72 -12.70 -16.17
CA SER A 17 -14.59 -12.25 -15.10
C SER A 17 -13.69 -11.88 -13.93
N HIS A 18 -13.25 -10.61 -13.87
CA HIS A 18 -12.58 -10.06 -12.72
C HIS A 18 -13.55 -10.22 -11.56
N SER A 19 -13.31 -11.26 -10.75
CA SER A 19 -13.63 -11.25 -9.33
C SER A 19 -13.34 -9.84 -8.85
N ALA A 20 -14.39 -9.12 -8.42
CA ALA A 20 -14.35 -7.70 -8.07
C ALA A 20 -13.51 -7.47 -6.82
N VAL A 21 -12.19 -7.62 -6.96
CA VAL A 21 -11.21 -7.30 -5.94
C VAL A 21 -10.96 -5.80 -6.04
N SER A 22 -11.20 -5.07 -4.95
CA SER A 22 -10.93 -3.64 -4.91
C SER A 22 -9.44 -3.38 -5.21
N PRO A 23 -9.09 -2.36 -6.00
CA PRO A 23 -7.70 -1.98 -6.26
C PRO A 23 -7.01 -1.37 -5.02
N LEU A 24 -7.75 -1.16 -3.93
CA LEU A 24 -7.21 -0.70 -2.65
C LEU A 24 -6.72 -1.87 -1.82
N SER A 25 -5.46 -1.80 -1.39
CA SER A 25 -4.93 -2.60 -0.29
C SER A 25 -4.93 -1.78 0.99
N VAL A 26 -5.16 -2.42 2.13
CA VAL A 26 -5.16 -1.76 3.44
C VAL A 26 -4.35 -2.55 4.44
N ARG A 27 -3.62 -1.85 5.32
CA ARG A 27 -2.89 -2.45 6.42
C ARG A 27 -2.84 -1.53 7.62
N VAL A 28 -3.04 -2.08 8.81
CA VAL A 28 -2.68 -1.41 10.04
C VAL A 28 -1.18 -1.63 10.26
N LEU A 29 -0.40 -0.54 10.30
CA LEU A 29 1.06 -0.62 10.35
C LEU A 29 1.57 -0.86 11.76
N ARG A 30 1.06 -0.07 12.69
CA ARG A 30 1.49 -0.04 14.08
C ARG A 30 0.40 0.54 14.96
N PHE A 31 0.62 0.43 16.26
CA PHE A 31 -0.17 1.13 17.25
C PHE A 31 0.75 1.94 18.17
N PHE A 32 0.18 2.96 18.78
CA PHE A 32 0.81 3.70 19.86
C PHE A 32 -0.25 4.08 20.91
N THR A 33 0.22 4.48 22.07
CA THR A 33 -0.65 4.87 23.18
C THR A 33 -0.67 6.37 23.33
N GLU A 34 -1.85 6.97 23.28
CA GLU A 34 -2.05 8.36 23.70
C GLU A 34 -2.34 8.40 25.20
N GLU A 35 -1.53 9.17 25.93
CA GLU A 35 -1.82 9.59 27.30
C GLU A 35 -2.49 10.97 27.27
N LYS A 36 -3.58 11.14 28.03
CA LYS A 36 -4.26 12.43 28.13
C LYS A 36 -3.57 13.23 29.25
N GLU A 37 -3.11 14.45 28.97
CA GLU A 37 -2.43 15.33 29.94
C GLU A 37 -3.32 15.81 31.12
N ALA A 38 -4.63 15.52 31.09
CA ALA A 38 -5.57 15.95 32.12
C ALA A 38 -5.69 14.89 33.25
N PRO A 39 -6.01 15.30 34.50
CA PRO A 39 -6.16 14.41 35.65
C PRO A 39 -7.48 13.64 35.56
N SER A 40 -7.62 12.78 34.56
CA SER A 40 -8.68 11.80 34.46
C SER A 40 -8.08 10.43 34.68
N ILE A 41 -8.71 9.61 35.52
CA ILE A 41 -8.35 8.22 35.80
C ILE A 41 -7.87 7.53 34.52
N LYS A 42 -6.57 7.23 34.50
CA LYS A 42 -5.74 6.76 33.40
C LYS A 42 -6.46 5.75 32.50
N LYS A 43 -6.99 6.21 31.36
CA LYS A 43 -7.36 5.32 30.25
C LYS A 43 -6.36 5.56 29.13
N THR A 44 -5.29 4.76 29.11
CA THR A 44 -4.40 4.61 27.97
C THR A 44 -5.23 4.29 26.72
N ARG A 45 -5.08 5.10 25.66
CA ARG A 45 -5.84 4.93 24.42
C ARG A 45 -4.93 4.39 23.34
N PHE A 46 -5.29 3.25 22.77
CA PHE A 46 -4.61 2.71 21.60
C PHE A 46 -5.09 3.43 20.34
N VAL A 47 -4.16 4.03 19.63
CA VAL A 47 -4.33 4.60 18.29
C VAL A 47 -3.61 3.71 17.30
N TYR A 48 -4.22 3.50 16.14
CA TYR A 48 -3.71 2.64 15.08
C TYR A 48 -3.41 3.48 13.84
N ASP A 49 -2.20 3.35 13.31
CA ASP A 49 -1.81 3.92 12.03
C ASP A 49 -2.27 2.97 10.92
N ILE A 50 -3.16 3.46 10.05
CA ILE A 50 -3.70 2.76 8.90
C ILE A 50 -3.04 3.32 7.66
N GLU A 51 -2.57 2.43 6.80
CA GLU A 51 -2.08 2.73 5.46
C GLU A 51 -2.99 2.06 4.44
N THR A 52 -3.48 2.85 3.50
CA THR A 52 -4.27 2.40 2.36
C THR A 52 -3.46 2.70 1.12
N CYS A 53 -3.22 1.70 0.28
CA CYS A 53 -2.43 1.84 -0.94
C CYS A 53 -3.27 1.46 -2.14
N HIS A 54 -3.33 2.36 -3.12
CA HIS A 54 -3.91 2.07 -4.42
C HIS A 54 -2.90 1.25 -5.24
N GLN A 55 -3.22 -0.01 -5.51
CA GLN A 55 -2.28 -0.98 -6.09
C GLN A 55 -1.84 -0.61 -7.51
N GLU A 56 -2.69 0.08 -8.27
CA GLU A 56 -2.41 0.44 -9.67
C GLU A 56 -1.68 1.77 -9.82
N THR A 57 -2.12 2.85 -9.16
CA THR A 57 -1.46 4.17 -9.20
C THR A 57 -0.24 4.26 -8.29
N GLY A 58 -0.17 3.42 -7.25
CA GLY A 58 0.85 3.50 -6.21
C GLY A 58 0.61 4.59 -5.17
N ASP A 59 -0.56 5.25 -5.20
CA ASP A 59 -0.91 6.28 -4.23
C ASP A 59 -1.07 5.68 -2.83
N VAL A 60 -0.54 6.39 -1.82
CA VAL A 60 -0.58 5.95 -0.42
C VAL A 60 -1.30 6.99 0.42
N PHE A 61 -2.33 6.53 1.11
CA PHE A 61 -3.14 7.31 2.03
C PHE A 61 -2.93 6.81 3.46
N ARG A 62 -2.95 7.73 4.42
CA ARG A 62 -2.72 7.42 5.83
C ARG A 62 -3.82 8.00 6.69
N ALA A 63 -4.29 7.21 7.64
CA ALA A 63 -5.28 7.61 8.62
C ALA A 63 -4.91 7.08 10.01
N GLN A 64 -5.29 7.84 11.04
CA GLN A 64 -5.17 7.42 12.43
C GLN A 64 -6.55 7.22 13.02
N ARG A 65 -6.77 6.05 13.63
CA ARG A 65 -8.07 5.68 14.22
C ARG A 65 -7.88 4.98 15.54
N ARG A 66 -8.74 5.27 16.51
CA ARG A 66 -8.83 4.47 17.75
C ARG A 66 -9.78 3.31 17.53
N PHE A 67 -9.63 2.25 18.33
CA PHE A 67 -10.52 1.09 18.22
C PHE A 67 -12.03 1.43 18.30
N ARG A 68 -12.41 2.40 19.14
CA ARG A 68 -13.81 2.83 19.25
C ARG A 68 -14.37 3.36 17.92
N GLU A 69 -13.53 3.92 17.06
CA GLU A 69 -13.94 4.44 15.75
C GLU A 69 -14.23 3.30 14.78
N PHE A 70 -13.48 2.19 14.84
CA PHE A 70 -13.83 0.97 14.11
C PHE A 70 -15.20 0.43 14.53
N GLN A 71 -15.46 0.40 15.84
CA GLN A 71 -16.77 -0.03 16.37
C GLN A 71 -17.88 0.88 15.85
N ARG A 72 -17.71 2.19 15.95
CA ARG A 72 -18.68 3.18 15.45
C ARG A 72 -18.93 3.06 13.96
N LEU A 73 -17.88 2.84 13.16
CA LEU A 73 -18.03 2.62 11.72
C LEU A 73 -18.91 1.40 11.46
N ARG A 74 -18.54 0.24 12.01
CA ARG A 74 -19.31 -1.01 11.82
C ARG A 74 -20.76 -0.86 12.28
N ASP A 75 -20.97 -0.32 13.48
CA ASP A 75 -22.30 -0.17 14.05
C ASP A 75 -23.15 0.85 13.26
N GLY A 76 -22.52 1.93 12.77
CA GLY A 76 -23.17 2.92 11.91
C GLY A 76 -23.61 2.33 10.58
N LEU A 77 -22.74 1.56 9.92
CA LEU A 77 -23.06 0.87 8.67
C LEU A 77 -24.20 -0.13 8.84
N LEU A 78 -24.20 -0.90 9.93
CA LEU A 78 -25.29 -1.83 10.26
C LEU A 78 -26.61 -1.09 10.50
N ALA A 79 -26.58 0.03 11.24
CA ALA A 79 -27.76 0.82 11.54
C ALA A 79 -28.36 1.46 10.28
N GLU A 80 -27.54 2.06 9.42
CA GLU A 80 -27.95 2.71 8.17
C GLU A 80 -28.64 1.72 7.22
N CYS A 81 -28.12 0.50 7.17
CA CYS A 81 -28.53 -0.53 6.22
C CYS A 81 -29.64 -1.45 6.73
N ARG A 82 -29.97 -1.43 8.02
CA ARG A 82 -30.85 -2.40 8.68
C ARG A 82 -32.23 -2.56 8.03
N HIS A 83 -32.81 -1.46 7.54
CA HIS A 83 -34.18 -1.41 7.02
C HIS A 83 -34.23 -1.31 5.49
N CYS A 84 -33.10 -1.48 4.81
CA CYS A 84 -33.05 -1.46 3.36
C CYS A 84 -33.11 -2.88 2.79
N PRO A 85 -34.09 -3.22 1.94
CA PRO A 85 -34.21 -4.57 1.37
C PRO A 85 -33.00 -4.95 0.51
N ASP A 86 -32.41 -3.97 -0.18
CA ASP A 86 -31.23 -4.17 -1.04
C ASP A 86 -29.93 -4.38 -0.22
N CYS A 87 -29.97 -4.13 1.09
CA CYS A 87 -28.81 -4.26 1.97
C CYS A 87 -28.76 -5.56 2.78
N HIS A 88 -29.74 -6.47 2.65
CA HIS A 88 -29.81 -7.68 3.50
C HIS A 88 -28.50 -8.49 3.48
N SER A 89 -28.01 -8.84 2.28
CA SER A 89 -26.77 -9.62 2.11
C SER A 89 -25.50 -8.84 2.52
N PHE A 90 -25.56 -7.51 2.54
CA PHE A 90 -24.48 -6.67 3.07
C PHE A 90 -24.45 -6.74 4.60
N VAL A 91 -25.61 -6.59 5.24
CA VAL A 91 -25.75 -6.66 6.71
C VAL A 91 -25.28 -8.03 7.22
N GLU A 92 -25.73 -9.13 6.61
CA GLU A 92 -25.32 -10.49 7.00
C GLU A 92 -23.80 -10.68 6.95
N ARG A 93 -23.15 -10.22 5.86
CA ARG A 93 -21.69 -10.32 5.72
C ARG A 93 -20.96 -9.41 6.70
N LEU A 94 -21.46 -8.19 6.94
CA LEU A 94 -20.87 -7.25 7.89
C LEU A 94 -21.00 -7.72 9.35
N GLU A 95 -22.07 -8.46 9.68
CA GLU A 95 -22.21 -9.11 10.98
C GLU A 95 -21.17 -10.22 11.19
N GLN A 96 -20.85 -10.97 10.13
CA GLN A 96 -19.82 -12.01 10.13
C GLN A 96 -18.39 -11.45 10.20
N ALA A 97 -18.15 -10.27 9.61
CA ALA A 97 -16.88 -9.53 9.71
C ALA A 97 -16.71 -8.96 11.14
N LYS A 98 -16.20 -9.80 12.05
CA LYS A 98 -16.12 -9.48 13.47
C LYS A 98 -14.90 -8.61 13.79
N LEU A 99 -15.17 -7.51 14.50
CA LEU A 99 -14.11 -6.77 15.18
C LEU A 99 -13.53 -7.57 16.35
N PRO A 100 -12.24 -7.38 16.68
CA PRO A 100 -11.63 -8.04 17.82
C PRO A 100 -12.32 -7.67 19.14
N SER A 101 -12.66 -8.70 19.92
CA SER A 101 -13.35 -8.54 21.20
C SER A 101 -12.53 -7.75 22.20
N ARG A 102 -13.20 -7.07 23.13
CA ARG A 102 -12.52 -6.38 24.23
C ARG A 102 -11.96 -7.41 25.20
N ALA A 103 -10.72 -7.82 24.97
CA ALA A 103 -9.92 -8.49 25.98
C ALA A 103 -9.40 -7.43 26.97
N LEU A 104 -9.39 -7.78 28.26
CA LEU A 104 -8.75 -6.94 29.26
C LEU A 104 -7.25 -6.84 28.93
N VAL A 105 -6.70 -5.63 28.94
CA VAL A 105 -5.25 -5.38 28.81
C VAL A 105 -4.61 -5.70 30.15
N VAL A 106 -4.54 -6.98 30.52
CA VAL A 106 -4.20 -7.36 31.91
C VAL A 106 -2.69 -7.51 32.09
N LEU A 107 -1.94 -7.89 31.06
CA LEU A 107 -0.55 -8.33 31.25
C LEU A 107 0.46 -7.70 30.29
N ASP A 108 0.09 -7.40 29.05
CA ASP A 108 1.03 -6.89 28.06
C ASP A 108 0.33 -6.02 27.00
N ALA A 109 0.50 -4.71 27.13
CA ALA A 109 -0.03 -3.72 26.19
C ALA A 109 0.58 -3.88 24.79
N GLN A 110 1.84 -4.32 24.69
CA GLN A 110 2.52 -4.50 23.42
C GLN A 110 1.97 -5.71 22.66
N LYS A 111 1.90 -6.86 23.33
CA LYS A 111 1.29 -8.06 22.75
C LYS A 111 -0.19 -7.85 22.40
N TYR A 112 -0.93 -7.16 23.26
CA TYR A 112 -2.32 -6.80 22.99
C TYR A 112 -2.45 -5.93 21.73
N GLY A 113 -1.65 -4.86 21.63
CA GLY A 113 -1.65 -3.96 20.48
C GLY A 113 -1.23 -4.67 19.19
N ALA A 114 -0.18 -5.50 19.22
CA ALA A 114 0.30 -6.24 18.05
C ALA A 114 -0.73 -7.24 17.52
N THR A 115 -1.40 -7.98 18.42
CA THR A 115 -2.49 -8.90 18.04
C THR A 115 -3.64 -8.15 17.39
N ARG A 116 -4.00 -6.99 17.97
CA ARG A 116 -5.04 -6.10 17.46
C ARG A 116 -4.72 -5.54 16.07
N VAL A 117 -3.47 -5.17 15.80
CA VAL A 117 -3.03 -4.67 14.48
C VAL A 117 -3.35 -5.67 13.38
N LEU A 118 -3.02 -6.94 13.57
CA LEU A 118 -3.33 -7.99 12.59
C LEU A 118 -4.84 -8.17 12.41
N GLN A 119 -5.59 -8.26 13.52
CA GLN A 119 -7.04 -8.45 13.47
C GLN A 119 -7.77 -7.28 12.80
N LEU A 120 -7.34 -6.05 13.08
CA LEU A 120 -7.91 -4.86 12.44
C LEU A 120 -7.55 -4.76 10.97
N THR A 121 -6.36 -5.23 10.57
CA THR A 121 -5.99 -5.33 9.15
C THR A 121 -6.94 -6.27 8.42
N HIS A 122 -7.16 -7.49 8.92
CA HIS A 122 -8.10 -8.42 8.30
C HIS A 122 -9.51 -7.86 8.23
N PHE A 123 -10.00 -7.26 9.32
CA PHE A 123 -11.31 -6.62 9.34
C PHE A 123 -11.45 -5.53 8.26
N LEU A 124 -10.45 -4.67 8.09
CA LEU A 124 -10.50 -3.61 7.07
C LEU A 124 -10.48 -4.18 5.65
N THR A 125 -9.67 -5.20 5.41
CA THR A 125 -9.63 -5.89 4.11
C THR A 125 -11.00 -6.49 3.77
N ASP A 126 -11.61 -7.20 4.71
CA ASP A 126 -12.96 -7.77 4.52
C ASP A 126 -14.00 -6.67 4.31
N LEU A 127 -13.92 -5.58 5.09
CA LEU A 127 -14.84 -4.45 5.01
C LEU A 127 -14.81 -3.78 3.63
N ILE A 128 -13.62 -3.51 3.08
CA ILE A 128 -13.47 -2.92 1.74
C ILE A 128 -14.15 -3.83 0.71
N ASN A 129 -13.85 -5.13 0.72
CA ASN A 129 -14.44 -6.08 -0.22
C ASN A 129 -15.97 -6.16 -0.10
N ILE A 130 -16.50 -6.17 1.12
CA ILE A 130 -17.95 -6.19 1.38
C ILE A 130 -18.60 -4.91 0.85
N VAL A 131 -17.99 -3.75 1.09
CA VAL A 131 -18.53 -2.45 0.68
C VAL A 131 -18.44 -2.24 -0.82
N THR A 132 -17.29 -2.47 -1.45
CA THR A 132 -17.15 -2.34 -2.92
C THR A 132 -18.16 -3.23 -3.65
N ALA A 133 -18.40 -4.45 -3.15
CA ALA A 133 -19.41 -5.35 -3.70
C ALA A 133 -20.86 -4.85 -3.47
N HIS A 134 -21.13 -4.03 -2.45
CA HIS A 134 -22.47 -3.57 -2.11
C HIS A 134 -22.81 -2.18 -2.67
N ALA A 135 -21.89 -1.22 -2.59
CA ALA A 135 -22.10 0.19 -2.83
C ALA A 135 -22.71 0.48 -4.21
N ARG A 136 -22.31 -0.27 -5.23
CA ARG A 136 -22.81 -0.12 -6.61
C ARG A 136 -24.25 -0.62 -6.81
N HIS A 137 -24.75 -1.47 -5.90
CA HIS A 137 -26.05 -2.12 -6.04
C HIS A 137 -27.17 -1.43 -5.25
N CYS A 138 -26.84 -0.76 -4.15
CA CYS A 138 -27.84 -0.05 -3.34
C CYS A 138 -27.89 1.44 -3.69
N LYS A 139 -28.95 1.87 -4.38
CA LYS A 139 -29.15 3.31 -4.70
C LYS A 139 -29.39 4.18 -3.48
N ARG A 140 -29.94 3.61 -2.41
CA ARG A 140 -30.34 4.36 -1.21
C ARG A 140 -29.16 4.69 -0.32
N ASN A 141 -28.38 3.66 0.04
CA ASN A 141 -27.34 3.74 1.06
C ASN A 141 -25.93 3.54 0.49
N GLY A 142 -25.81 3.06 -0.76
CA GLY A 142 -24.53 2.62 -1.32
C GLY A 142 -23.47 3.73 -1.34
N ALA A 143 -23.84 4.94 -1.76
CA ALA A 143 -22.93 6.09 -1.80
C ALA A 143 -22.46 6.52 -0.40
N ASP A 144 -23.36 6.53 0.59
CA ASP A 144 -23.03 6.94 1.96
C ASP A 144 -22.16 5.89 2.67
N VAL A 145 -22.43 4.60 2.43
CA VAL A 145 -21.62 3.48 2.92
C VAL A 145 -20.21 3.55 2.33
N ASP A 146 -20.10 3.73 1.01
CA ASP A 146 -18.84 3.86 0.29
C ASP A 146 -18.00 5.03 0.83
N LYS A 147 -18.62 6.21 0.91
CA LYS A 147 -17.98 7.44 1.43
C LYS A 147 -17.54 7.29 2.89
N SER A 148 -18.38 6.70 3.73
CA SER A 148 -18.05 6.50 5.15
C SER A 148 -16.81 5.65 5.34
N VAL A 149 -16.66 4.57 4.56
CA VAL A 149 -15.47 3.72 4.61
C VAL A 149 -14.27 4.41 3.97
N GLY A 150 -14.45 5.10 2.85
CA GLY A 150 -13.39 5.90 2.23
C GLY A 150 -12.77 6.91 3.19
N LEU A 151 -13.61 7.76 3.82
CA LEU A 151 -13.17 8.76 4.80
C LEU A 151 -12.50 8.12 6.02
N PHE A 152 -12.96 6.94 6.43
CA PHE A 152 -12.32 6.21 7.51
C PHE A 152 -10.87 5.81 7.16
N LEU A 153 -10.63 5.43 5.90
CA LEU A 153 -9.34 4.99 5.35
C LEU A 153 -8.43 6.13 4.88
N GLY A 154 -8.92 7.38 4.88
CA GLY A 154 -8.17 8.56 4.45
C GLY A 154 -8.30 8.91 2.97
N VAL A 155 -9.30 8.37 2.28
CA VAL A 155 -9.68 8.74 0.91
C VAL A 155 -11.07 9.41 0.90
N SER A 156 -11.43 10.08 -0.19
CA SER A 156 -12.74 10.75 -0.31
C SER A 156 -13.91 9.74 -0.31
N SER A 157 -13.75 8.66 -1.07
CA SER A 157 -14.70 7.54 -1.20
C SER A 157 -13.93 6.34 -1.79
N LEU A 158 -14.45 5.12 -1.69
CA LEU A 158 -13.77 3.97 -2.32
C LEU A 158 -13.94 4.06 -3.84
N GLN A 159 -15.14 4.39 -4.31
CA GLN A 159 -15.42 4.51 -5.74
C GLN A 159 -14.53 5.56 -6.43
N GLU A 160 -14.33 6.74 -5.84
CA GLU A 160 -13.46 7.77 -6.41
C GLU A 160 -12.00 7.32 -6.47
N ALA A 161 -11.54 6.57 -5.46
CA ALA A 161 -10.20 6.00 -5.47
C ALA A 161 -10.04 4.97 -6.60
N GLU A 162 -11.07 4.16 -6.86
CA GLU A 162 -11.10 3.23 -8.00
C GLU A 162 -11.12 3.97 -9.36
N ASP A 163 -11.88 5.06 -9.46
CA ASP A 163 -12.04 5.82 -10.70
C ASP A 163 -10.81 6.68 -11.06
N ALA A 164 -9.95 7.00 -10.10
CA ALA A 164 -8.68 7.70 -10.32
C ALA A 164 -7.78 6.97 -11.33
N VAL A 165 -7.90 5.64 -11.42
CA VAL A 165 -7.24 4.80 -12.44
C VAL A 165 -7.67 5.19 -13.84
N SER A 166 -8.97 5.38 -14.08
CA SER A 166 -9.51 5.67 -15.42
C SER A 166 -8.99 7.01 -15.96
N SER A 167 -8.73 7.95 -15.06
CA SER A 167 -8.15 9.26 -15.38
C SER A 167 -6.65 9.18 -15.64
N THR A 168 -5.91 8.34 -14.90
CA THR A 168 -4.46 8.17 -15.06
C THR A 168 -4.06 7.23 -16.20
N THR A 169 -4.85 6.20 -16.52
CA THR A 169 -4.63 5.36 -17.72
C THR A 169 -4.81 6.15 -19.03
N SER A 170 -5.60 7.22 -19.01
CA SER A 170 -5.70 8.15 -20.14
C SER A 170 -4.46 9.05 -20.30
N LEU A 171 -3.63 9.18 -19.25
CA LEU A 171 -2.41 10.01 -19.24
C LEU A 171 -1.11 9.19 -19.30
N LEU A 172 -1.14 7.94 -18.82
CA LEU A 172 -0.04 6.99 -18.95
C LEU A 172 -0.21 6.23 -20.27
N GLY A 173 0.18 6.90 -21.37
CA GLY A 173 0.25 6.27 -22.68
C GLY A 173 1.02 4.95 -22.64
N VAL A 174 0.44 3.92 -23.28
CA VAL A 174 1.03 2.63 -23.67
C VAL A 174 1.93 1.99 -22.61
N CYS A 175 1.44 0.93 -21.95
CA CYS A 175 2.24 0.05 -21.11
C CYS A 175 3.59 -0.28 -21.78
N LYS A 176 4.68 0.25 -21.20
CA LYS A 176 6.05 0.00 -21.62
C LYS A 176 6.28 -1.48 -21.87
N THR A 177 6.60 -1.81 -23.11
CA THR A 177 6.89 -3.16 -23.56
C THR A 177 8.12 -3.69 -22.81
N LYS A 178 8.33 -5.01 -22.85
CA LYS A 178 9.57 -5.61 -22.32
C LYS A 178 10.83 -4.95 -22.94
N GLN A 179 10.72 -4.48 -24.18
CA GLN A 179 11.78 -3.78 -24.88
C GLN A 179 12.08 -2.41 -24.26
N ASP A 180 11.06 -1.62 -23.94
CA ASP A 180 11.22 -0.30 -23.31
C ASP A 180 11.89 -0.39 -21.93
N ARG A 181 11.67 -1.49 -21.20
CA ARG A 181 12.34 -1.76 -19.91
C ARG A 181 13.82 -2.09 -20.09
N LEU A 182 14.18 -2.77 -21.18
CA LEU A 182 15.56 -3.08 -21.52
C LEU A 182 16.30 -1.83 -21.99
N ASP A 183 15.65 -1.01 -22.82
CA ASP A 183 16.25 0.21 -23.37
C ASP A 183 16.48 1.27 -22.28
N PHE A 184 15.55 1.42 -21.32
CA PHE A 184 15.76 2.29 -20.15
C PHE A 184 16.92 1.82 -19.28
N ARG A 185 17.06 0.50 -19.06
CA ARG A 185 18.22 -0.06 -18.35
C ARG A 185 19.52 0.17 -19.11
N ALA A 186 19.52 0.01 -20.43
CA ALA A 186 20.68 0.26 -21.26
C ALA A 186 21.10 1.74 -21.23
N ALA A 187 20.14 2.67 -21.33
CA ALA A 187 20.39 4.10 -21.27
C ALA A 187 20.82 4.60 -19.88
N SER A 188 20.46 3.88 -18.81
CA SER A 188 20.79 4.24 -17.43
C SER A 188 22.07 3.56 -16.92
N MET A 189 22.68 2.68 -17.70
CA MET A 189 23.98 2.09 -17.37
C MET A 189 25.09 3.00 -17.89
N PRO A 190 26.04 3.43 -17.02
CA PRO A 190 27.23 4.12 -17.50
C PRO A 190 28.04 3.18 -18.41
N ASP A 191 28.47 3.67 -19.56
CA ASP A 191 29.36 2.92 -20.46
C ASP A 191 30.71 2.67 -19.77
N PHE A 192 30.87 1.48 -19.18
CA PHE A 192 32.12 1.02 -18.55
C PHE A 192 33.29 0.83 -19.54
N ARG A 193 33.12 1.17 -20.82
CA ARG A 193 34.11 0.96 -21.87
C ARG A 193 35.23 2.01 -21.93
N TYR A 194 35.17 3.06 -21.10
CA TYR A 194 36.23 4.08 -21.04
C TYR A 194 37.08 4.10 -19.76
N SER A 195 36.84 3.21 -18.78
CA SER A 195 37.56 3.23 -17.49
C SER A 195 38.90 2.47 -17.48
N ALA A 196 39.32 1.85 -18.58
CA ALA A 196 40.56 1.06 -18.62
C ALA A 196 41.83 1.88 -18.91
N SER A 197 41.72 3.15 -19.33
CA SER A 197 42.90 3.95 -19.69
C SER A 197 43.38 4.93 -18.59
N SER A 198 42.69 5.01 -17.45
CA SER A 198 43.04 5.97 -16.37
C SER A 198 43.86 5.38 -15.22
N LEU A 199 44.11 4.06 -15.21
CA LEU A 199 44.85 3.40 -14.14
C LEU A 199 46.37 3.32 -14.38
N LEU A 200 46.85 3.70 -15.57
CA LEU A 200 48.29 3.70 -15.88
C LEU A 200 48.99 5.02 -15.54
N ASP A 201 48.29 6.16 -15.49
CA ASP A 201 48.87 7.48 -15.13
C ASP A 201 48.86 7.79 -13.63
N ALA A 202 48.14 6.99 -12.83
CA ALA A 202 48.01 7.22 -11.38
C ALA A 202 49.16 6.62 -10.56
N THR A 203 49.88 5.64 -11.10
CA THR A 203 50.94 4.91 -10.38
C THR A 203 52.29 5.63 -10.41
N ASP A 204 52.61 6.36 -11.48
CA ASP A 204 53.90 7.07 -11.58
C ASP A 204 53.92 8.37 -10.75
N ASN A 205 52.79 9.09 -10.69
CA ASN A 205 52.67 10.31 -9.88
C ASN A 205 52.73 10.05 -8.37
N ALA A 206 52.29 8.88 -7.90
CA ALA A 206 52.34 8.54 -6.48
C ALA A 206 53.78 8.27 -5.99
N LEU A 207 54.64 7.76 -6.88
CA LEU A 207 56.02 7.38 -6.57
C LEU A 207 56.97 8.60 -6.53
N GLU A 208 56.73 9.61 -7.37
CA GLU A 208 57.44 10.90 -7.30
C GLU A 208 57.05 11.72 -6.06
N LEU A 209 55.76 11.76 -5.72
CA LEU A 209 55.27 12.44 -4.51
C LEU A 209 55.83 11.82 -3.21
N HIS A 210 56.11 10.51 -3.21
CA HIS A 210 56.70 9.82 -2.07
C HIS A 210 58.19 10.13 -1.88
N ARG A 211 58.94 10.37 -2.97
CA ARG A 211 60.35 10.80 -2.92
C ARG A 211 60.51 12.26 -2.51
N LEU A 212 59.61 13.14 -2.94
CA LEU A 212 59.63 14.57 -2.61
C LEU A 212 59.31 14.88 -1.13
N ARG A 213 58.65 13.96 -0.42
CA ARG A 213 58.28 14.15 1.00
C ARG A 213 59.29 13.63 2.02
N GLY A 214 60.44 13.10 1.59
CA GLY A 214 61.59 12.85 2.47
C GLY A 214 61.39 11.80 3.58
N TYR A 215 60.44 10.88 3.46
CA TYR A 215 60.26 9.82 4.45
C TYR A 215 61.30 8.70 4.24
N SER A 216 62.37 8.71 5.05
CA SER A 216 63.25 7.55 5.20
C SER A 216 62.53 6.46 5.98
N ALA A 217 62.49 5.25 5.42
CA ALA A 217 61.94 4.08 6.09
C ALA A 217 62.81 3.71 7.31
N ALA A 218 62.36 4.08 8.50
CA ALA A 218 62.82 3.50 9.74
C ALA A 218 61.62 3.30 10.67
N GLU A 219 61.62 2.14 11.33
CA GLU A 219 60.75 1.74 12.43
C GLU A 219 59.39 1.10 12.05
N LEU A 220 59.48 -0.15 11.60
CA LEU A 220 58.44 -1.16 11.87
C LEU A 220 58.66 -1.71 13.30
N PRO A 221 57.63 -1.79 14.17
CA PRO A 221 57.76 -2.47 15.44
C PRO A 221 57.68 -3.99 15.26
N SER A 222 58.69 -4.67 15.83
CA SER A 222 58.81 -6.12 15.91
C SER A 222 57.66 -6.73 16.71
N ARG A 223 56.98 -7.71 16.12
CA ARG A 223 56.07 -8.62 16.83
C ARG A 223 56.85 -9.49 17.82
N ARG A 224 56.47 -9.46 19.09
CA ARG A 224 56.17 -10.64 19.91
C ARG A 224 55.06 -10.31 20.87
#